data_AF-H9W4N1-F1
#
_entry.id   AF-H9W4N1-F1
#
_cell.length_a   1.000
_cell.length_b   1.000
_cell.length_c   1.000
_cell.angle_alpha   90.00
_cell.angle_beta   90.00
_cell.angle_gamma   90.00
#
_symmetry.space_group_name_H-M   'P 1'
#
loop_
_entity.id
_entity.type
_entity.pdbx_description
1 polymer ?
#
loop_
_entity_poly.entity_id
_entity_poly.type
_entity_poly.pdbx_seq_one_letter_code
_entity_poly.pdbx_strand_id
1 'polypeptide(L)'
;RFTESPNSCVDVRGQDFQLIPFGSGRRGCPGMQLGMVIVEFLLAQLLHCFDWRLPDGMEGRDLDMNEIFGLAIPRAVPLLAIPTPRLPAQVFGSRY
;
A
#
# COMPACT_ATOMS: atom_id res chain seq x y z
N ARG A 1 3.35 -7.00 14.33
CA ARG A 1 4.79 -6.72 14.04
C ARG A 1 5.21 -5.31 14.45
N PHE A 2 4.62 -4.23 13.91
CA PHE A 2 5.07 -2.85 14.22
C PHE A 2 4.18 -2.09 15.23
N THR A 3 3.18 -2.76 15.81
CA THR A 3 2.10 -2.13 16.60
C THR A 3 2.07 -2.56 18.07
N GLU A 4 3.03 -3.39 18.52
CA GLU A 4 2.90 -4.16 19.77
C GLU A 4 3.59 -3.54 20.98
N SER A 5 4.20 -2.35 20.90
CA SER A 5 4.70 -1.65 22.10
C SER A 5 4.50 -0.14 22.03
N PRO A 6 4.24 0.54 23.17
CA PRO A 6 3.93 1.97 23.22
C PRO A 6 5.06 2.90 22.74
N ASN A 7 6.25 2.36 22.44
CA ASN A 7 7.40 3.06 21.83
C ASN A 7 7.97 2.33 20.60
N SER A 8 7.28 1.36 19.99
CA SER A 8 7.79 0.61 18.83
C SER A 8 7.52 1.27 17.47
N CYS A 9 7.49 2.60 17.40
CA CYS A 9 7.35 3.31 16.13
C CYS A 9 8.66 3.15 15.34
N VAL A 10 8.70 2.15 14.46
CA VAL A 10 9.85 1.92 13.58
C VAL A 10 10.00 3.10 12.63
N ASP A 11 11.15 3.76 12.69
CA ASP A 11 11.49 4.91 11.87
C ASP A 11 11.92 4.50 10.46
N VAL A 12 11.01 4.71 9.51
CA VAL A 12 11.23 4.51 8.08
C VAL A 12 12.26 5.47 7.45
N ARG A 13 12.72 6.50 8.18
CA ARG A 13 13.74 7.47 7.74
C ARG A 13 15.16 6.94 7.79
N GLY A 14 15.32 5.63 8.03
CA GLY A 14 16.61 4.95 8.02
C GLY A 14 17.45 5.13 9.28
N GLN A 15 16.81 5.52 10.40
CA GLN A 15 17.42 5.46 11.74
C GLN A 15 17.29 4.07 12.35
N ASP A 16 16.25 3.32 11.94
CA ASP A 16 16.03 1.94 12.37
C ASP A 16 16.40 0.95 11.26
N PHE A 17 17.48 0.19 11.47
CA PHE A 17 17.96 -0.80 10.50
C PHE A 17 17.03 -2.00 10.31
N GLN A 18 15.95 -2.08 11.07
CA GLN A 18 14.89 -3.07 10.85
C GLN A 18 14.09 -2.78 9.56
N LEU A 19 14.10 -1.54 9.06
CA LEU A 19 13.34 -1.12 7.88
C LEU A 19 14.00 0.07 7.14
N ILE A 20 14.51 -0.15 5.93
CA ILE A 20 15.21 0.86 5.12
C ILE A 20 14.70 0.95 3.66
N PRO A 21 13.38 1.16 3.42
CA PRO A 21 12.78 1.10 2.09
C PRO A 21 13.29 2.20 1.15
N PHE A 22 13.77 3.31 1.71
CA PHE A 22 14.32 4.45 0.97
C PHE A 22 15.84 4.56 1.09
N GLY A 23 16.52 3.54 1.63
CA GLY A 23 17.94 3.60 1.96
C GLY A 23 18.24 4.54 3.14
N SER A 24 19.52 4.85 3.37
CA SER A 24 19.94 5.75 4.46
C SER A 24 21.22 6.55 4.08
N GLY A 25 21.52 7.59 4.87
CA GLY A 25 22.70 8.43 4.70
C GLY A 25 22.73 9.21 3.38
N ARG A 26 23.94 9.44 2.83
CA ARG A 26 24.16 10.28 1.63
C ARG A 26 23.55 9.74 0.34
N ARG A 27 23.12 8.47 0.33
CA ARG A 27 22.49 7.79 -0.81
C ARG A 27 21.02 7.47 -0.57
N GLY A 28 20.41 8.03 0.48
CA GLY A 28 18.98 7.90 0.72
C GLY A 28 18.17 8.50 -0.43
N CYS A 29 17.00 7.92 -0.68
CA CYS A 29 16.10 8.38 -1.73
C CYS A 29 15.63 9.81 -1.43
N PRO A 30 15.89 10.79 -2.32
CA PRO A 30 15.45 12.17 -2.11
C PRO A 30 13.92 12.30 -2.14
N GLY A 31 13.21 11.31 -2.69
CA GLY A 31 11.75 11.25 -2.76
C GLY A 31 11.06 10.64 -1.56
N MET A 32 11.76 10.34 -0.46
CA MET A 32 11.20 9.64 0.71
C MET A 32 9.93 10.32 1.26
N GLN A 33 9.98 11.62 1.53
CA GLN A 33 8.85 12.36 2.11
C GLN A 33 7.62 12.32 1.17
N LEU A 34 7.86 12.50 -0.13
CA LEU A 34 6.81 12.46 -1.14
C LEU A 34 6.20 11.06 -1.24
N GLY A 35 7.03 10.01 -1.26
CA GLY A 35 6.60 8.62 -1.31
C GLY A 35 5.71 8.26 -0.11
N MET A 36 6.11 8.67 1.08
CA MET A 36 5.31 8.47 2.31
C MET A 36 3.93 9.10 2.20
N VAL A 37 3.86 10.38 1.84
CA VAL A 37 2.58 11.11 1.72
C VAL A 37 1.69 10.50 0.65
N ILE A 38 2.23 10.17 -0.52
CA ILE A 38 1.45 9.60 -1.62
C ILE A 38 0.92 8.22 -1.24
N VAL A 39 1.76 7.34 -0.69
CA VAL A 39 1.34 5.98 -0.34
C VAL A 39 0.28 6.01 0.76
N GLU A 40 0.46 6.82 1.80
CA GLU A 40 -0.52 6.97 2.88
C GLU A 40 -1.85 7.52 2.35
N PHE A 41 -1.81 8.59 1.55
CA PHE A 41 -3.01 9.21 1.00
C PHE A 41 -3.77 8.27 0.07
N LEU A 42 -3.09 7.62 -0.88
CA LEU A 42 -3.72 6.69 -1.82
C LEU A 42 -4.31 5.48 -1.09
N LEU A 43 -3.58 4.89 -0.14
CA LEU A 43 -4.10 3.75 0.63
C LEU A 43 -5.31 4.16 1.47
N ALA A 44 -5.27 5.32 2.14
CA ALA A 44 -6.39 5.84 2.90
C ALA A 44 -7.63 6.02 2.01
N GLN A 45 -7.48 6.60 0.81
CA GLN A 45 -8.58 6.75 -0.13
C GLN A 45 -9.11 5.41 -0.62
N LEU A 46 -8.24 4.50 -1.07
CA LEU A 46 -8.64 3.20 -1.61
C LEU A 46 -9.37 2.34 -0.58
N LEU A 47 -8.89 2.32 0.66
CA LEU A 47 -9.50 1.54 1.75
C LEU A 47 -10.76 2.20 2.30
N HIS A 48 -10.82 3.53 2.34
CA HIS A 48 -11.98 4.24 2.88
C HIS A 48 -13.17 4.28 1.90
N CYS A 49 -12.89 4.41 0.60
CA CYS A 49 -13.92 4.65 -0.41
C CYS A 49 -14.51 3.37 -1.02
N PHE A 50 -13.79 2.25 -0.98
CA PHE A 50 -14.18 1.03 -1.70
C PHE A 50 -14.16 -0.20 -0.81
N ASP A 51 -15.17 -1.06 -1.00
CA ASP A 51 -15.10 -2.46 -0.62
C ASP A 51 -14.43 -3.25 -1.75
N TRP A 52 -13.56 -4.19 -1.41
CA TRP A 52 -12.74 -4.93 -2.37
C TRP A 52 -13.15 -6.40 -2.42
N ARG A 53 -13.28 -6.94 -3.64
CA ARG A 53 -13.54 -8.36 -3.87
C ARG A 53 -12.59 -8.91 -4.92
N LEU A 54 -12.26 -10.19 -4.79
CA LEU A 54 -11.52 -10.90 -5.84
C LEU A 54 -12.49 -11.37 -6.94
N PRO A 55 -12.02 -11.45 -8.20
CA PRO A 55 -12.84 -11.97 -9.29
C PRO A 55 -13.16 -13.45 -9.09
N ASP A 56 -14.23 -13.92 -9.75
CA ASP A 56 -14.56 -15.34 -9.93
C ASP A 56 -14.67 -16.18 -8.64
N GLY A 57 -14.98 -15.52 -7.52
CA GLY A 57 -15.11 -16.19 -6.21
C GLY A 57 -13.78 -16.66 -5.61
N MET A 58 -12.65 -16.17 -6.13
CA MET A 58 -11.33 -16.46 -5.57
C MET A 58 -11.21 -16.01 -4.12
N GLU A 59 -10.42 -16.76 -3.35
CA GLU A 59 -10.03 -16.41 -1.99
C GLU A 59 -8.56 -15.94 -1.96
N GLY A 60 -8.14 -15.33 -0.85
CA GLY A 60 -6.77 -14.80 -0.73
C GLY A 60 -5.66 -15.84 -0.93
N ARG A 61 -5.96 -17.13 -0.68
CA ARG A 61 -5.02 -18.25 -0.89
C ARG A 61 -4.79 -18.60 -2.36
N ASP A 62 -5.68 -18.18 -3.24
CA ASP A 62 -5.59 -18.45 -4.68
C ASP A 62 -4.72 -17.42 -5.41
N LEU A 63 -4.28 -16.37 -4.70
CA LEU A 63 -3.43 -15.33 -5.25
C LEU A 63 -1.97 -15.80 -5.35
N ASP A 64 -1.40 -15.68 -6.56
CA ASP A 64 0.02 -15.88 -6.75
C ASP A 64 0.81 -14.68 -6.20
N MET A 65 1.53 -14.92 -5.11
CA MET A 65 2.36 -13.93 -4.43
C MET A 65 3.82 -14.00 -4.86
N ASN A 66 4.17 -14.81 -5.86
CA ASN A 66 5.52 -14.81 -6.42
C ASN A 66 5.87 -13.44 -7.03
N GLU A 67 7.16 -13.13 -7.04
CA GLU A 67 7.69 -11.82 -7.42
C GLU A 67 8.74 -11.98 -8.53
N ILE A 68 8.87 -10.94 -9.37
CA ILE A 68 9.94 -10.85 -10.35
C ILE A 68 11.10 -10.10 -9.70
N PHE A 69 12.28 -10.71 -9.72
CA PHE A 69 13.49 -10.07 -9.19
C PHE A 69 13.82 -8.81 -9.98
N GLY A 70 14.06 -7.71 -9.27
CA GLY A 70 14.42 -6.42 -9.87
C GLY A 70 14.44 -5.30 -8.84
N LEU A 71 14.60 -4.06 -9.31
CA LEU A 71 14.71 -2.88 -8.45
C LEU A 71 13.42 -2.61 -7.64
N ALA A 72 12.24 -2.84 -8.23
CA ALA A 72 10.93 -2.54 -7.64
C ALA A 72 10.10 -3.79 -7.28
N ILE A 73 10.71 -4.98 -7.37
CA ILE A 73 10.15 -6.30 -7.02
C ILE A 73 8.61 -6.40 -7.26
N PRO A 74 8.13 -6.31 -8.51
CA PRO A 74 6.71 -6.43 -8.79
C PRO A 74 6.24 -7.89 -8.65
N ARG A 75 4.92 -8.10 -8.50
CA ARG A 75 4.31 -9.43 -8.56
C ARG A 75 4.55 -10.07 -9.93
N ALA A 76 4.79 -11.38 -9.94
CA ALA A 76 4.99 -12.17 -11.16
C ALA A 76 3.71 -12.28 -11.99
N VAL A 77 2.57 -12.38 -11.29
CA VAL A 77 1.24 -12.31 -11.88
C VAL A 77 0.54 -11.05 -11.34
N PRO A 78 -0.04 -10.19 -12.19
CA PRO A 78 -0.80 -9.04 -11.73
C PRO A 78 -1.95 -9.45 -10.82
N LEU A 79 -2.04 -8.80 -9.65
CA LEU A 79 -3.18 -9.00 -8.74
C LEU A 79 -4.40 -8.26 -9.28
N LEU A 80 -5.51 -8.98 -9.38
CA LEU A 80 -6.80 -8.43 -9.79
C LEU A 80 -7.70 -8.25 -8.58
N ALA A 81 -8.34 -7.09 -8.48
CA ALA A 81 -9.34 -6.81 -7.47
C ALA A 81 -10.42 -5.89 -8.05
N ILE A 82 -11.66 -6.13 -7.64
CA ILE A 82 -12.84 -5.39 -8.08
C ILE A 82 -13.23 -4.42 -6.96
N PRO A 83 -13.06 -3.10 -7.15
CA PRO A 83 -13.51 -2.11 -6.18
C PRO A 83 -15.00 -1.81 -6.37
N THR A 84 -15.77 -1.84 -5.27
CA THR A 84 -17.16 -1.38 -5.23
C THR A 84 -17.28 -0.18 -4.30
N PRO A 85 -17.82 0.97 -4.73
CA PRO A 85 -17.97 2.14 -3.86
C PRO A 85 -18.74 1.77 -2.58
N ARG A 86 -18.15 2.08 -1.42
CA ARG A 86 -18.74 1.79 -0.11
C ARG A 86 -19.96 2.67 0.16
N LEU A 87 -19.96 3.90 -0.36
CA LEU A 87 -21.07 4.84 -0.23
C LEU A 87 -21.89 4.88 -1.53
N PRO A 88 -23.22 5.08 -1.44
CA PRO A 88 -24.06 5.24 -2.62
C PRO A 88 -23.65 6.46 -3.47
N ALA A 89 -23.81 6.37 -4.80
CA ALA A 89 -23.40 7.42 -5.76
C ALA A 89 -23.96 8.82 -5.43
N GLN A 90 -25.16 8.88 -4.87
CA GLN A 90 -25.81 10.11 -4.40
C GLN A 90 -25.01 10.89 -3.33
N VAL A 91 -24.17 10.22 -2.53
CA VAL A 91 -23.34 10.85 -1.50
C VAL A 91 -22.09 11.51 -2.11
N PHE A 92 -21.59 10.96 -3.23
CA PHE A 92 -20.47 11.55 -3.95
C PHE A 92 -20.85 12.81 -4.76
N GLY A 93 -22.14 13.19 -4.72
CA GLY A 93 -22.64 14.41 -5.31
C GLY A 93 -22.83 14.27 -6.81
N SER A 94 -24.08 14.41 -7.24
CA SER A 94 -24.46 14.81 -8.60
C SER A 94 -23.74 16.11 -8.97
N ARG A 95 -22.50 16.02 -9.48
CA ARG A 95 -21.80 17.15 -10.09
C ARG A 95 -20.99 16.74 -11.33
N TYR A 96 -21.59 15.85 -12.12
CA TYR A 96 -21.52 15.86 -13.57
C TYR A 96 -22.94 15.65 -14.10
#